data_AF-A0A373FCI9-F1
#
_entry.id   AF-A0A373FCI9-F1
#
_cell.length_a   1.000
_cell.length_b   1.000
_cell.length_c   1.000
_cell.angle_alpha   90.00
_cell.angle_beta   90.00
_cell.angle_gamma   90.00
#
_symmetry.space_group_name_H-M   'P 1'
#
loop_
_entity.id
_entity.type
_entity.pdbx_description
1 polymer ?
#
loop_
_entity_poly.entity_id
_entity_poly.type
_entity_poly.pdbx_seq_one_letter_code
_entity_poly.pdbx_strand_id
1 'polypeptide(L)'
;MMFWSRSLLPPEVVFVRRFFGTVLDSVLPRQRLHLRRLGDTRRALSMNGGRLYLPRTFFEEGNPRKPLRLSHPMIAGIVAHELLHQWQRLHGRAVTREALLLQTKALCLRHDPYAYCAVTDPQQMLQLFLQANVEQQGQIWQDHVSACVAGTELPHLQRIAKHVSGTAL
;
A
#
# COMPACT_ATOMS: atom_id res chain seq x y z
N MET A 1 26.31 -11.35 5.11
CA MET A 1 25.80 -10.08 4.53
C MET A 1 24.68 -9.55 5.40
N MET A 2 24.84 -8.37 6.00
CA MET A 2 23.80 -7.77 6.85
C MET A 2 22.59 -7.38 5.98
N PHE A 3 21.40 -7.90 6.28
CA PHE A 3 20.17 -7.45 5.64
C PHE A 3 19.93 -5.99 6.00
N TRP A 4 20.13 -5.08 5.04
CA TRP A 4 19.94 -3.66 5.29
C TRP A 4 18.47 -3.38 5.60
N SER A 5 18.23 -2.63 6.68
CA SER A 5 16.91 -2.13 7.05
C SER A 5 17.02 -0.82 7.82
N ARG A 6 15.95 -0.02 7.82
CA ARG A 6 15.81 1.13 8.71
C ARG A 6 14.36 1.37 9.12
N SER A 7 14.16 2.14 10.18
CA SER A 7 12.84 2.73 10.47
C SER A 7 12.41 3.71 9.38
N LEU A 8 11.12 4.04 9.38
CA LEU A 8 10.61 5.19 8.64
C LEU A 8 11.30 6.48 9.13
N LEU A 9 11.63 7.35 8.18
CA LEU A 9 12.10 8.70 8.43
C LEU A 9 10.92 9.65 8.63
N PRO A 10 11.12 10.84 9.22
CA PRO A 10 10.02 11.76 9.52
C PRO A 10 9.10 12.08 8.32
N PRO A 11 9.61 12.35 7.08
CA PRO A 11 8.74 12.59 5.93
C PRO A 11 7.85 11.39 5.57
N GLU A 12 8.32 10.18 5.82
CA GLU A 12 7.60 8.94 5.53
C GLU A 12 6.52 8.69 6.59
N VAL A 13 6.79 9.03 7.86
CA VAL A 13 5.78 9.00 8.93
C VAL A 13 4.67 10.02 8.64
N VAL A 14 5.03 11.22 8.19
CA VAL A 14 4.06 12.25 7.77
C VAL A 14 3.20 11.72 6.62
N PHE A 15 3.82 11.06 5.63
CA PHE A 15 3.08 10.43 4.54
C PHE A 15 2.10 9.35 5.04
N VAL A 16 2.54 8.46 5.93
CA VAL A 16 1.65 7.43 6.49
C VAL A 16 0.46 8.09 7.19
N ARG A 17 0.71 9.09 8.05
CA ARG A 17 -0.37 9.78 8.77
C ARG A 17 -1.30 10.56 7.87
N ARG A 18 -0.79 11.16 6.80
CA ARG A 18 -1.61 11.88 5.81
C ARG A 18 -2.68 10.98 5.19
N PHE A 19 -2.35 9.73 4.89
CA PHE A 19 -3.25 8.83 4.15
C PHE A 19 -3.98 7.81 5.02
N PHE A 20 -3.36 7.36 6.12
CA PHE A 20 -3.90 6.33 7.01
C PHE A 20 -4.35 6.85 8.37
N GLY A 21 -4.28 8.18 8.60
CA GLY A 21 -4.59 8.77 9.90
C GLY A 21 -3.71 8.18 11.00
N THR A 22 -4.32 7.89 12.14
CA THR A 22 -3.65 7.26 13.30
C THR A 22 -3.80 5.74 13.31
N VAL A 23 -4.50 5.14 12.35
CA VAL A 23 -4.83 3.71 12.34
C VAL A 23 -3.56 2.84 12.34
N LEU A 24 -2.50 3.31 11.67
CA LEU A 24 -1.21 2.61 11.62
C LEU A 24 -0.25 2.98 12.76
N ASP A 25 -0.59 3.89 13.67
CA ASP A 25 0.34 4.35 14.73
C ASP A 25 0.83 3.20 15.62
N SER A 26 0.02 2.16 15.84
CA SER A 26 0.40 0.97 16.62
C SER A 26 1.50 0.11 15.96
N VAL A 27 1.63 0.17 14.62
CA VAL A 27 2.62 -0.60 13.86
C VAL A 27 3.80 0.24 13.40
N LEU A 28 3.65 1.56 13.31
CA LEU A 28 4.71 2.50 12.91
C LEU A 28 6.05 2.28 13.63
N PRO A 29 6.11 2.08 14.97
CA PRO A 29 7.39 1.87 15.67
C PRO A 29 8.12 0.58 15.25
N ARG A 30 7.37 -0.42 14.77
CA ARG A 30 7.89 -1.70 14.29
C ARG A 30 8.09 -1.72 12.78
N GLN A 31 7.63 -0.68 12.08
CA GLN A 31 7.70 -0.61 10.64
C GLN A 31 9.14 -0.41 10.18
N ARG A 32 9.59 -1.29 9.28
CA ARG A 32 10.95 -1.29 8.75
C ARG A 32 10.91 -1.29 7.23
N LEU A 33 11.71 -0.42 6.63
CA LEU A 33 12.03 -0.47 5.21
C LEU A 33 13.25 -1.35 5.00
N HIS A 34 13.15 -2.25 4.05
CA HIS A 34 14.19 -3.17 3.61
C HIS A 34 14.47 -2.94 2.13
N LEU A 35 15.72 -3.15 1.71
CA LEU A 35 16.04 -3.14 0.29
C LEU A 35 15.59 -4.45 -0.33
N ARG A 36 14.81 -4.39 -1.40
CA ARG A 36 14.43 -5.55 -2.20
C ARG A 36 15.67 -6.12 -2.91
N ARG A 37 16.08 -7.35 -2.54
CA ARG A 37 17.27 -8.03 -3.08
C ARG A 37 17.01 -9.44 -3.61
N LEU A 38 15.81 -9.99 -3.37
CA LEU A 38 15.43 -11.36 -3.74
C LEU A 38 14.06 -11.34 -4.43
N GLY A 39 13.85 -12.28 -5.36
CA GLY A 39 12.67 -12.30 -6.23
C GLY A 39 12.71 -11.20 -7.29
N ASP A 40 11.54 -10.79 -7.82
CA ASP A 40 11.47 -9.60 -8.68
C ASP A 40 11.83 -8.35 -7.87
N THR A 41 13.00 -7.78 -8.15
CA THR A 41 13.54 -6.63 -7.43
C THR A 41 12.96 -5.30 -7.88
N ARG A 42 12.11 -5.31 -8.92
CA ARG A 42 11.42 -4.13 -9.44
C ARG A 42 10.10 -3.89 -8.71
N ARG A 43 9.59 -4.89 -7.99
CA ARG A 43 8.31 -4.81 -7.26
C ARG A 43 8.54 -4.63 -5.76
N ALA A 44 7.68 -3.83 -5.16
CA ALA A 44 7.58 -3.72 -3.72
C ALA A 44 6.93 -4.99 -3.12
N LEU A 45 7.08 -5.16 -1.80
CA LEU A 45 6.41 -6.24 -1.06
C LEU A 45 6.24 -5.87 0.42
N SER A 46 5.06 -6.14 0.95
CA SER A 46 4.72 -6.04 2.36
C SER A 46 4.67 -7.42 3.01
N MET A 47 5.44 -7.59 4.09
CA MET A 47 5.45 -8.80 4.91
C MET A 47 4.92 -8.51 6.32
N ASN A 48 4.54 -9.59 7.03
CA ASN A 48 4.11 -9.51 8.43
C ASN A 48 5.14 -8.79 9.32
N GLY A 49 4.66 -8.18 10.40
CA GLY A 49 5.49 -7.48 11.36
C GLY A 49 6.02 -6.14 10.87
N GLY A 50 5.30 -5.45 9.96
CA GLY A 50 5.64 -4.10 9.51
C GLY A 50 6.80 -4.01 8.53
N ARG A 51 7.17 -5.10 7.85
CA ARG A 51 8.33 -5.10 6.94
C ARG A 51 7.91 -4.75 5.52
N LEU A 52 8.50 -3.71 4.95
CA LEU A 52 8.32 -3.31 3.55
C LEU A 52 9.63 -3.48 2.80
N TYR A 53 9.61 -4.25 1.72
CA TYR A 53 10.77 -4.47 0.85
C TYR A 53 10.59 -3.64 -0.41
N LEU A 54 11.46 -2.65 -0.60
CA LEU A 54 11.29 -1.66 -1.66
C LEU A 54 12.47 -1.71 -2.66
N PRO A 55 12.22 -1.52 -3.97
CA PRO A 55 13.27 -1.34 -4.96
C PRO A 55 14.15 -0.14 -4.64
N ARG A 56 15.41 -0.18 -5.08
CA ARG A 56 16.36 0.93 -4.88
C ARG A 56 15.84 2.26 -5.44
N THR A 57 15.15 2.21 -6.58
CA THR A 57 14.62 3.37 -7.31
C THR A 57 13.56 4.17 -6.54
N PHE A 58 13.02 3.60 -5.44
CA PHE A 58 12.02 4.24 -4.59
C PHE A 58 12.64 5.25 -3.63
N PHE A 59 13.94 5.15 -3.37
CA PHE A 59 14.67 6.06 -2.49
C PHE A 59 15.28 7.20 -3.30
N GLU A 60 15.41 8.38 -2.70
CA GLU A 60 16.11 9.51 -3.30
C GLU A 60 17.53 9.11 -3.70
N GLU A 61 17.92 9.46 -4.94
CA GLU A 61 19.20 9.10 -5.56
C GLU A 61 19.50 7.59 -5.56
N GLY A 62 18.49 6.74 -5.36
CA GLY A 62 18.69 5.32 -5.18
C GLY A 62 19.47 4.94 -3.91
N ASN A 63 19.52 5.83 -2.91
CA ASN A 63 20.23 5.58 -1.66
C ASN A 63 19.24 5.14 -0.57
N PRO A 64 19.31 3.89 -0.08
CA PRO A 64 18.35 3.38 0.90
C PRO A 64 18.38 4.14 2.24
N ARG A 65 19.48 4.86 2.55
CA ARG A 65 19.56 5.72 3.75
C ARG A 65 18.81 7.05 3.61
N LYS A 66 18.45 7.45 2.39
CA LYS A 66 17.68 8.67 2.12
C LYS A 66 16.16 8.40 2.18
N PRO A 67 15.33 9.45 2.27
CA PRO A 67 13.88 9.33 2.19
C PRO A 67 13.40 8.64 0.92
N LEU A 68 12.18 8.09 0.99
CA LEU A 68 11.43 7.65 -0.18
C LEU A 68 11.01 8.84 -1.05
N ARG A 69 10.97 8.64 -2.37
CA ARG A 69 10.53 9.63 -3.39
C ARG A 69 9.01 9.78 -3.41
N LEU A 70 8.42 10.14 -2.28
CA LEU A 70 6.96 10.17 -2.07
C LEU A 70 6.25 11.35 -2.76
N SER A 71 7.01 12.27 -3.36
CA SER A 71 6.48 13.28 -4.29
C SER A 71 6.17 12.71 -5.67
N HIS A 72 6.68 11.52 -6.01
CA HIS A 72 6.40 10.87 -7.29
C HIS A 72 5.09 10.04 -7.17
N PRO A 73 4.02 10.37 -7.94
CA PRO A 73 2.70 9.76 -7.78
C PRO A 73 2.68 8.23 -7.77
N MET A 74 3.36 7.61 -8.73
CA MET A 74 3.45 6.14 -8.82
C MET A 74 4.17 5.51 -7.61
N ILE A 75 5.29 6.09 -7.16
CA ILE A 75 6.05 5.56 -6.01
C ILE A 75 5.23 5.69 -4.74
N ALA A 76 4.59 6.84 -4.54
CA ALA A 76 3.69 7.08 -3.42
C ALA A 76 2.53 6.08 -3.38
N GLY A 77 1.88 5.85 -4.52
CA GLY A 77 0.78 4.89 -4.64
C GLY A 77 1.23 3.46 -4.31
N ILE A 78 2.35 3.00 -4.88
CA ILE A 78 2.86 1.64 -4.59
C ILE A 78 3.23 1.51 -3.11
N VAL A 79 3.87 2.52 -2.50
CA VAL A 79 4.17 2.48 -1.07
C VAL A 79 2.87 2.42 -0.25
N ALA A 80 1.83 3.15 -0.64
CA ALA A 80 0.52 3.08 0.00
C ALA A 80 -0.16 1.72 -0.17
N HIS A 81 -0.05 1.06 -1.32
CA HIS A 81 -0.50 -0.33 -1.53
C HIS A 81 0.10 -1.26 -0.47
N GLU A 82 1.43 -1.22 -0.32
CA GLU A 82 2.14 -2.09 0.62
C GLU A 82 1.83 -1.77 2.10
N LEU A 83 1.54 -0.51 2.40
CA LEU A 83 1.05 -0.08 3.70
C LEU A 83 -0.38 -0.53 3.95
N LEU A 84 -1.24 -0.57 2.94
CA LEU A 84 -2.60 -1.09 3.06
C LEU A 84 -2.59 -2.56 3.46
N HIS A 85 -1.62 -3.35 3.00
CA HIS A 85 -1.45 -4.71 3.51
C HIS A 85 -1.15 -4.78 5.02
N GLN A 86 -0.50 -3.76 5.61
CA GLN A 86 -0.35 -3.69 7.07
C GLN A 86 -1.68 -3.29 7.74
N TRP A 87 -2.42 -2.35 7.14
CA TRP A 87 -3.75 -1.96 7.59
C TRP A 87 -4.71 -3.17 7.59
N GLN A 88 -4.73 -3.96 6.52
CA GLN A 88 -5.55 -5.18 6.40
C GLN A 88 -5.21 -6.20 7.50
N ARG A 89 -3.93 -6.40 7.81
CA ARG A 89 -3.49 -7.29 8.91
C ARG A 89 -3.97 -6.80 10.28
N LEU A 90 -3.95 -5.49 10.53
CA LEU A 90 -4.49 -4.93 11.77
C LEU A 90 -6.00 -5.17 11.92
N HIS A 91 -6.72 -5.23 10.80
CA HIS A 91 -8.15 -5.55 10.75
C HIS A 91 -8.42 -7.06 10.62
N GLY A 92 -7.45 -7.91 11.00
CA GLY A 92 -7.62 -9.36 11.11
C GLY A 92 -7.53 -10.14 9.79
N ARG A 93 -7.17 -9.50 8.66
CA ARG A 93 -7.02 -10.20 7.38
C ARG A 93 -5.73 -11.00 7.33
N ALA A 94 -5.81 -12.22 6.80
CA ALA A 94 -4.67 -13.11 6.61
C ALA A 94 -3.95 -12.82 5.28
N VAL A 95 -3.50 -11.58 5.08
CA VAL A 95 -3.00 -11.06 3.79
C VAL A 95 -1.99 -11.98 3.11
N THR A 96 -1.03 -12.55 3.85
CA THR A 96 -0.03 -13.46 3.26
C THR A 96 -0.64 -14.75 2.69
N ARG A 97 -1.67 -15.30 3.36
CA ARG A 97 -2.38 -16.50 2.89
C ARG A 97 -3.31 -16.17 1.72
N GLU A 98 -3.99 -15.02 1.78
CA GLU A 98 -4.85 -14.54 0.71
C GLU A 98 -4.04 -14.21 -0.55
N ALA A 99 -2.90 -13.52 -0.44
CA ALA A 99 -2.00 -13.23 -1.55
C ALA A 99 -1.40 -14.50 -2.17
N LEU A 100 -1.04 -15.51 -1.36
CA LEU A 100 -0.56 -16.80 -1.86
C LEU A 100 -1.64 -17.55 -2.66
N LEU A 101 -2.88 -17.54 -2.16
CA LEU A 101 -4.04 -18.11 -2.86
C LEU A 101 -4.37 -17.35 -4.15
N LEU A 102 -4.21 -16.02 -4.16
CA LEU A 102 -4.42 -15.19 -5.34
C LEU A 102 -3.33 -15.44 -6.39
N GLN A 103 -2.07 -15.56 -5.99
CA GLN A 103 -0.98 -15.89 -6.91
C GLN A 103 -1.16 -17.28 -7.54
N THR A 104 -1.60 -18.28 -6.76
CA THR A 104 -1.92 -19.61 -7.29
C THR A 104 -3.14 -19.58 -8.22
N LYS A 105 -4.20 -18.85 -7.88
CA LYS A 105 -5.36 -18.66 -8.77
C LYS A 105 -5.00 -17.90 -10.05
N ALA A 106 -4.18 -16.86 -9.99
CA ALA A 106 -3.75 -16.10 -11.16
C ALA A 106 -2.93 -16.97 -12.13
N LEU A 107 -2.05 -17.83 -11.60
CA LEU A 107 -1.29 -18.80 -12.38
C LEU A 107 -2.19 -19.87 -13.02
N CYS A 108 -3.21 -20.37 -12.31
CA CYS A 108 -4.09 -21.43 -12.79
C CYS A 108 -5.25 -20.93 -13.69
N LEU A 109 -5.76 -19.73 -13.47
CA LEU A 109 -7.01 -19.23 -14.07
C LEU A 109 -6.82 -18.00 -14.98
N ARG A 110 -5.59 -17.51 -15.16
CA ARG A 110 -5.26 -16.28 -15.93
C ARG A 110 -6.04 -15.03 -15.51
N HIS A 111 -6.58 -15.01 -14.30
CA HIS A 111 -7.31 -13.85 -13.78
C HIS A 111 -6.32 -12.87 -13.14
N ASP A 112 -6.38 -11.59 -13.54
CA ASP A 112 -5.55 -10.54 -12.96
C ASP A 112 -6.09 -10.15 -11.57
N PRO A 113 -5.37 -10.45 -10.47
CA PRO A 113 -5.85 -10.16 -9.12
C PRO A 113 -5.86 -8.65 -8.79
N TYR A 114 -5.30 -7.80 -9.64
CA TYR A 114 -5.28 -6.34 -9.47
C TYR A 114 -6.44 -5.64 -10.19
N ALA A 115 -7.03 -6.27 -11.20
CA ALA A 115 -8.06 -5.66 -12.01
C ALA A 115 -9.35 -5.44 -11.20
N TYR A 116 -9.90 -4.23 -11.28
CA TYR A 116 -11.21 -3.88 -10.75
C TYR A 116 -11.91 -2.90 -11.71
N CYS A 117 -13.25 -2.89 -11.70
CA CYS A 117 -14.04 -1.93 -12.46
C CYS A 117 -14.44 -0.78 -11.53
N ALA A 118 -13.87 0.41 -11.75
CA ALA A 118 -14.24 1.59 -10.99
C ALA A 118 -15.70 1.97 -11.22
N VAL A 119 -16.40 2.36 -10.16
CA VAL A 119 -17.75 2.91 -10.20
C VAL A 119 -17.73 4.36 -9.74
N THR A 120 -18.59 5.20 -10.31
CA THR A 120 -18.57 6.66 -10.05
C THR A 120 -19.27 7.05 -8.75
N ASP A 121 -20.21 6.23 -8.27
CA ASP A 121 -20.90 6.46 -7.00
C ASP A 121 -19.97 6.13 -5.81
N PRO A 122 -19.69 7.08 -4.89
CA PRO A 122 -18.77 6.84 -3.78
C PRO A 122 -19.20 5.73 -2.82
N GLN A 123 -20.51 5.50 -2.65
CA GLN A 123 -21.01 4.46 -1.74
C GLN A 123 -20.86 3.08 -2.37
N GLN A 124 -21.21 2.93 -3.65
CA GLN A 124 -20.96 1.70 -4.41
C GLN A 124 -19.46 1.40 -4.49
N MET A 125 -18.63 2.42 -4.65
CA MET A 125 -17.18 2.25 -4.69
C MET A 125 -16.64 1.75 -3.34
N LEU A 126 -17.16 2.27 -2.22
CA LEU A 126 -16.84 1.73 -0.89
C LEU A 126 -17.30 0.27 -0.74
N GLN A 127 -18.50 -0.08 -1.19
CA GLN A 127 -18.97 -1.48 -1.14
C GLN A 127 -18.08 -2.40 -1.97
N LEU A 128 -17.69 -1.96 -3.17
CA LEU A 128 -16.74 -2.68 -4.01
C LEU A 128 -15.41 -2.88 -3.29
N PHE A 129 -14.86 -1.84 -2.64
CA PHE A 129 -13.64 -1.94 -1.85
C PHE A 129 -13.75 -2.96 -0.70
N LEU A 130 -14.86 -2.96 0.04
CA LEU A 130 -15.06 -3.88 1.17
C LEU A 130 -15.20 -5.35 0.73
N GLN A 131 -15.76 -5.58 -0.46
CA GLN A 131 -15.95 -6.92 -1.04
C GLN A 131 -14.74 -7.40 -1.86
N ALA A 132 -13.89 -6.47 -2.30
CA ALA A 132 -12.71 -6.75 -3.08
C ALA A 132 -11.69 -7.61 -2.32
N ASN A 133 -10.87 -8.35 -3.07
CA ASN A 133 -9.76 -9.09 -2.51
C ASN A 133 -8.64 -8.13 -2.03
N VAL A 134 -7.64 -8.65 -1.31
CA VAL A 134 -6.57 -7.83 -0.71
C VAL A 134 -5.74 -7.04 -1.71
N GLU A 135 -5.50 -7.57 -2.91
CA GLU A 135 -4.72 -6.90 -3.97
C GLU A 135 -5.57 -5.84 -4.70
N GLN A 136 -6.85 -6.12 -4.95
CA GLN A 136 -7.79 -5.14 -5.49
C GLN A 136 -7.98 -3.95 -4.54
N GLN A 137 -8.15 -4.19 -3.24
CA GLN A 137 -8.15 -3.13 -2.24
C GLN A 137 -6.85 -2.31 -2.29
N GLY A 138 -5.71 -3.00 -2.40
CA GLY A 138 -4.40 -2.38 -2.58
C GLY A 138 -4.36 -1.47 -3.81
N GLN A 139 -4.82 -1.96 -4.95
CA GLN A 139 -4.82 -1.24 -6.22
C GLN A 139 -5.74 0.00 -6.18
N ILE A 140 -6.96 -0.16 -5.67
CA ILE A 140 -7.90 0.96 -5.48
C ILE A 140 -7.27 2.05 -4.60
N TRP A 141 -6.57 1.65 -3.54
CA TRP A 141 -5.90 2.58 -2.64
C TRP A 141 -4.66 3.23 -3.27
N GLN A 142 -3.88 2.47 -4.03
CA GLN A 142 -2.77 2.98 -4.82
C GLN A 142 -3.25 4.08 -5.77
N ASP A 143 -4.35 3.84 -6.49
CA ASP A 143 -4.90 4.80 -7.46
C ASP A 143 -5.36 6.09 -6.77
N HIS A 144 -6.02 5.97 -5.61
CA HIS A 144 -6.36 7.13 -4.78
C HIS A 144 -5.13 7.96 -4.39
N VAL A 145 -4.11 7.32 -3.80
CA VAL A 145 -2.92 8.02 -3.30
C VAL A 145 -2.10 8.61 -4.44
N SER A 146 -1.94 7.88 -5.55
CA SER A 146 -1.29 8.39 -6.76
C SER A 146 -1.98 9.63 -7.29
N ALA A 147 -3.31 9.63 -7.39
CA ALA A 147 -4.07 10.80 -7.82
C ALA A 147 -3.87 11.99 -6.88
N CYS A 148 -3.99 11.79 -5.56
CA CYS A 148 -3.80 12.85 -4.57
C CYS A 148 -2.38 13.47 -4.61
N VAL A 149 -1.34 12.66 -4.85
CA VAL A 149 0.03 13.16 -4.99
C VAL A 149 0.23 13.87 -6.33
N ALA A 150 -0.46 13.46 -7.38
CA ALA A 150 -0.50 14.17 -8.67
C ALA A 150 -1.35 15.46 -8.65
N GLY A 151 -2.01 15.78 -7.53
CA GLY A 151 -2.90 16.93 -7.42
C GLY A 151 -4.27 16.73 -8.09
N THR A 152 -4.65 15.47 -8.34
CA THR A 152 -5.96 15.09 -8.89
C THR A 152 -6.87 14.56 -7.80
N GLU A 153 -8.14 14.96 -7.82
CA GLU A 153 -9.15 14.42 -6.93
C GLU A 153 -9.93 13.29 -7.60
N LEU A 154 -10.21 12.23 -6.85
CA LEU A 154 -11.07 11.13 -7.27
C LEU A 154 -12.26 11.05 -6.31
N PRO A 155 -13.35 11.82 -6.56
CA PRO A 155 -14.47 11.94 -5.62
C PRO A 155 -15.12 10.60 -5.25
N HIS A 156 -15.18 9.67 -6.20
CA HIS A 156 -15.69 8.31 -5.98
C HIS A 156 -14.88 7.50 -4.96
N LEU A 157 -13.62 7.87 -4.67
CA LEU A 157 -12.78 7.21 -3.66
C LEU A 157 -12.82 7.90 -2.28
N GLN A 158 -13.53 9.02 -2.13
CA GLN A 158 -13.51 9.81 -0.89
C GLN A 158 -14.01 9.02 0.32
N ARG A 159 -15.07 8.19 0.15
CA ARG A 159 -15.58 7.33 1.23
C ARG A 159 -14.57 6.24 1.62
N ILE A 160 -13.80 5.72 0.67
CA ILE A 160 -12.72 4.77 0.96
C ILE A 160 -11.61 5.46 1.75
N ALA A 161 -11.23 6.69 1.37
CA ALA A 161 -10.22 7.45 2.11
C ALA A 161 -10.59 7.70 3.58
N LYS A 162 -11.86 8.06 3.83
CA LYS A 162 -12.40 8.15 5.19
C LYS A 162 -12.31 6.81 5.93
N HIS A 163 -12.77 5.73 5.29
CA HIS A 163 -12.73 4.38 5.86
C HIS A 163 -11.30 3.92 6.23
N VAL A 164 -10.33 4.08 5.32
CA VAL A 164 -8.94 3.65 5.54
C VAL A 164 -8.25 4.50 6.61
N SER A 165 -8.49 5.82 6.61
CA SER A 165 -7.91 6.74 7.60
C SER A 165 -8.55 6.65 9.00
N GLY A 166 -9.65 5.92 9.16
CA GLY A 166 -10.40 5.85 10.42
C GLY A 166 -11.18 7.13 10.74
N THR A 167 -11.32 8.04 9.77
CA THR A 167 -12.17 9.23 9.91
C THR A 167 -13.64 8.81 9.73
N ALA A 168 -14.54 9.25 10.61
CA ALA A 168 -15.96 8.91 10.53
C ALA A 168 -16.55 9.19 9.12
N LEU A 169 -17.33 8.23 8.60
CA LEU A 169 -17.92 8.24 7.24
C LEU A 169 -18.97 9.35 7.07
#